data_AF-A0A1F8ZKM1-F1
#
_entry.id   AF-A0A1F8ZKM1-F1
#
_cell.length_a   1.000
_cell.length_b   1.000
_cell.length_c   1.000
_cell.angle_alpha   90.00
_cell.angle_beta   90.00
_cell.angle_gamma   90.00
#
_symmetry.space_group_name_H-M   'P 1'
#
loop_
_entity.id
_entity.type
_entity.pdbx_description
1 polymer ?
#
loop_
_entity_poly.entity_id
_entity_poly.type
_entity_poly.pdbx_seq_one_letter_code
_entity_poly.pdbx_strand_id
1 'polypeptide(L)'
;MISNGVKKLLWKVCLLKDAVLKKRLYTELKNIANSLEQDIFPKLVEKEIMQASVEITESGLRVNPLAITISISPDVTTFFQELGISEIEMDSILESNQIMDIFRDVYALKTTSPLLIDGYKAYCAITKFSPDSKRLSIRYLYCELDYSKAIRGIKERSRVKDHRIFFQKAPFYGAVSGFLAIAMGILYPYLPAWLHILLSIVIGIAIGIIVFFVFQVLGSLEYDKEYLEKRLKEKR
;
A
#
# COMPACT_ATOMS: atom_id res chain seq x y z
N MET A 1 12.23 -34.73 -0.92
CA MET A 1 11.44 -33.53 -0.56
C MET A 1 12.15 -32.30 -1.09
N ILE A 2 11.56 -31.58 -2.04
CA ILE A 2 12.12 -30.30 -2.51
C ILE A 2 11.84 -29.24 -1.42
N SER A 3 12.90 -28.61 -0.91
CA SER A 3 12.80 -27.52 0.07
C SER A 3 11.86 -26.41 -0.42
N ASN A 4 11.07 -25.81 0.50
CA ASN A 4 10.18 -24.68 0.19
C ASN A 4 10.89 -23.52 -0.50
N GLY A 5 12.19 -23.33 -0.25
CA GLY A 5 13.00 -22.31 -0.93
C GLY A 5 13.16 -22.58 -2.43
N VAL A 6 13.38 -23.84 -2.82
CA VAL A 6 13.56 -24.25 -4.23
C VAL A 6 12.26 -24.12 -5.01
N LYS A 7 11.11 -24.46 -4.39
CA LYS A 7 9.79 -24.25 -5.00
C LYS A 7 9.51 -22.78 -5.28
N LYS A 8 9.85 -21.89 -4.33
CA LYS A 8 9.70 -20.44 -4.50
C LYS A 8 10.61 -19.88 -5.60
N LEU A 9 11.83 -20.41 -5.73
CA LEU A 9 12.76 -20.00 -6.79
C LEU A 9 12.26 -20.42 -8.17
N LEU A 10 11.88 -21.70 -8.34
CA LEU A 10 11.34 -22.22 -9.59
C LEU A 10 10.08 -21.47 -10.03
N TRP A 11 9.19 -21.18 -9.07
CA TRP A 11 8.01 -20.35 -9.31
C TRP A 11 8.34 -18.97 -9.88
N LYS A 12 9.31 -18.27 -9.26
CA LYS A 12 9.77 -16.96 -9.75
C LYS A 12 10.36 -17.04 -11.16
N VAL A 13 11.09 -18.11 -11.47
CA VAL A 13 11.67 -18.32 -12.81
C VAL A 13 10.57 -18.57 -13.85
N CYS A 14 9.54 -19.36 -13.53
CA CYS A 14 8.37 -19.57 -14.39
C CYS A 14 7.63 -18.26 -14.65
N LEU A 15 7.38 -17.46 -13.60
CA LEU A 15 6.78 -16.13 -13.72
C LEU A 15 7.58 -15.20 -14.64
N LEU A 16 8.90 -15.18 -14.49
CA LEU A 16 9.80 -14.38 -15.33
C LEU A 16 9.75 -14.81 -16.80
N LYS A 17 9.77 -16.12 -17.06
CA LYS A 17 9.67 -16.65 -18.43
C LYS A 17 8.36 -16.26 -19.10
N ASP A 18 7.24 -16.39 -18.39
CA ASP A 18 5.92 -16.02 -18.91
C ASP A 18 5.79 -14.51 -19.11
N ALA A 19 6.35 -13.69 -18.22
CA ALA A 19 6.40 -12.24 -18.38
C ALA A 19 7.17 -11.81 -19.64
N VAL A 20 8.27 -12.50 -19.97
CA VAL A 20 9.08 -12.23 -21.16
C VAL A 20 8.37 -12.68 -22.43
N LEU A 21 7.80 -13.90 -22.42
CA LEU A 21 7.11 -14.45 -23.60
C LEU A 21 5.79 -13.73 -23.90
N LYS A 22 5.05 -13.31 -22.88
CA LYS A 22 3.76 -12.60 -22.99
C LYS A 22 3.90 -11.10 -22.73
N LYS A 23 5.03 -10.50 -23.13
CA LYS A 23 5.33 -9.08 -22.89
C LYS A 23 4.21 -8.14 -23.35
N ARG A 24 3.59 -8.43 -24.50
CA ARG A 24 2.49 -7.63 -25.07
C ARG A 24 1.27 -7.62 -24.13
N LEU A 25 0.81 -8.79 -23.72
CA LEU A 25 -0.31 -8.96 -22.77
C LEU A 25 -0.06 -8.20 -21.47
N TYR A 26 1.11 -8.36 -20.85
CA TYR A 26 1.41 -7.67 -19.58
C TYR A 26 1.54 -6.15 -19.73
N THR A 27 2.01 -5.67 -20.87
CA THR A 27 2.04 -4.23 -21.17
C THR A 27 0.62 -3.68 -21.25
N GLU A 28 -0.29 -4.42 -21.89
CA GLU A 28 -1.67 -4.01 -22.03
C GLU A 28 -2.45 -4.07 -20.70
N LEU A 29 -2.28 -5.14 -19.92
CA LEU A 29 -2.82 -5.23 -18.56
C LEU A 29 -2.32 -4.06 -17.69
N LYS A 30 -1.06 -3.66 -17.85
CA LYS A 30 -0.51 -2.50 -17.14
C LYS A 30 -1.18 -1.19 -17.56
N ASN A 31 -1.43 -1.02 -18.85
CA ASN A 31 -2.15 0.17 -19.35
C ASN A 31 -3.60 0.21 -18.83
N ILE A 32 -4.27 -0.94 -18.76
CA ILE A 32 -5.60 -1.07 -18.16
C ILE A 32 -5.56 -0.69 -16.67
N ALA A 33 -4.63 -1.27 -15.90
CA ALA A 33 -4.46 -0.95 -14.49
C ALA A 33 -4.18 0.53 -14.24
N ASN A 34 -3.33 1.15 -15.06
CA ASN A 34 -3.05 2.58 -15.01
C ASN A 34 -4.30 3.42 -15.34
N SER A 35 -5.08 3.06 -16.35
CA SER A 35 -6.30 3.80 -16.70
C SER A 35 -7.39 3.65 -15.63
N LEU A 36 -7.50 2.47 -15.01
CA LEU A 36 -8.35 2.28 -13.84
C LEU A 36 -7.95 3.24 -12.70
N GLU A 37 -6.67 3.26 -12.32
CA GLU A 37 -6.15 4.11 -11.24
C GLU A 37 -6.23 5.61 -11.55
N GLN A 38 -5.86 6.04 -12.75
CA GLN A 38 -5.66 7.46 -13.08
C GLN A 38 -6.93 8.12 -13.61
N ASP A 39 -7.78 7.41 -14.36
CA ASP A 39 -8.89 8.01 -15.09
C ASP A 39 -10.28 7.67 -14.52
N ILE A 40 -10.42 6.50 -13.90
CA ILE A 40 -11.72 5.91 -13.56
C ILE A 40 -11.97 5.93 -12.06
N PHE A 41 -11.03 5.41 -11.27
CA PHE A 41 -11.12 5.36 -9.81
C PHE A 41 -11.29 6.74 -9.16
N PRO A 42 -10.60 7.82 -9.59
CA PRO A 42 -10.82 9.14 -9.02
C PRO A 42 -12.28 9.62 -9.20
N LYS A 43 -12.88 9.35 -10.37
CA LYS A 43 -14.29 9.68 -10.66
C LYS A 43 -15.28 8.88 -9.82
N LEU A 44 -14.93 7.64 -9.46
CA LEU A 44 -15.72 6.83 -8.54
C LEU A 44 -15.63 7.38 -7.12
N VAL A 45 -14.42 7.71 -6.66
CA VAL A 45 -14.15 8.28 -5.34
C VAL A 45 -14.85 9.64 -5.16
N GLU A 46 -14.86 10.50 -6.19
CA GLU A 46 -15.60 11.76 -6.21
C GLU A 46 -17.12 11.58 -6.02
N LYS A 47 -17.67 10.46 -6.48
CA LYS A 47 -19.08 10.08 -6.31
C LYS A 47 -19.34 9.24 -5.05
N GLU A 48 -18.34 9.13 -4.17
CA GLU A 48 -18.34 8.30 -2.96
C GLU A 48 -18.51 6.79 -3.22
N ILE A 49 -18.28 6.36 -4.47
CA ILE A 49 -18.37 4.96 -4.90
C ILE A 49 -17.00 4.32 -4.67
N MET A 50 -16.94 3.39 -3.71
CA MET A 50 -15.67 2.77 -3.31
C MET A 50 -15.38 1.46 -4.05
N GLN A 51 -16.34 0.94 -4.81
CA GLN A 51 -16.24 -0.34 -5.47
C GLN A 51 -16.62 -0.19 -6.94
N ALA A 52 -15.75 -0.70 -7.81
CA ALA A 52 -15.99 -0.85 -9.22
C ALA A 52 -16.27 -2.32 -9.53
N SER A 53 -17.22 -2.58 -10.42
CA SER A 53 -17.31 -3.88 -11.09
C SER A 53 -16.82 -3.70 -12.53
N VAL A 54 -15.88 -4.56 -12.93
CA VAL A 54 -15.31 -4.59 -14.27
C VAL A 54 -15.79 -5.87 -14.95
N GLU A 55 -16.77 -5.74 -15.81
CA GLU A 55 -17.30 -6.84 -16.62
C GLU A 55 -16.43 -7.05 -17.86
N ILE A 56 -16.04 -8.30 -18.11
CA ILE A 56 -15.25 -8.68 -19.27
C ILE A 56 -16.19 -9.05 -20.41
N THR A 57 -16.19 -8.25 -21.46
CA THR A 57 -17.04 -8.42 -22.65
C THR A 57 -16.19 -8.63 -23.90
N GLU A 58 -16.80 -9.09 -25.00
CA GLU A 58 -16.11 -9.20 -26.29
C GLU A 58 -15.62 -7.85 -26.82
N SER A 59 -16.33 -6.77 -26.48
CA SER A 59 -16.02 -5.39 -26.89
C SER A 59 -14.98 -4.69 -26.02
N GLY A 60 -14.61 -5.25 -24.87
CA GLY A 60 -13.76 -4.57 -23.90
C GLY A 60 -14.09 -4.87 -22.43
N LEU A 61 -13.49 -4.09 -21.54
CA LEU A 61 -13.81 -4.08 -20.11
C LEU A 61 -14.83 -2.98 -19.83
N ARG A 62 -16.02 -3.35 -19.38
CA ARG A 62 -17.06 -2.40 -18.97
C ARG A 62 -16.97 -2.15 -17.47
N VAL A 63 -16.71 -0.91 -17.10
CA VAL A 63 -16.59 -0.49 -15.69
C VAL A 63 -17.91 0.09 -15.20
N ASN A 64 -18.56 -0.61 -14.29
CA ASN A 64 -19.76 -0.18 -13.58
C ASN A 64 -19.38 0.45 -12.22
N PRO A 65 -20.12 1.47 -11.75
CA PRO A 65 -21.36 2.03 -12.31
C PRO A 65 -21.16 3.17 -13.34
N LEU A 66 -19.93 3.55 -13.70
CA LEU A 66 -19.70 4.65 -14.66
C LEU A 66 -20.07 4.32 -16.11
N ALA A 67 -20.30 3.05 -16.43
CA ALA A 67 -20.57 2.54 -17.77
C ALA A 67 -19.50 2.94 -18.80
N ILE A 68 -18.24 3.04 -18.37
CA ILE A 68 -17.09 3.33 -19.23
C ILE A 68 -16.57 2.01 -19.80
N THR A 69 -16.32 1.96 -21.10
CA THR A 69 -15.72 0.78 -21.76
C THR A 69 -14.27 1.05 -22.10
N ILE A 70 -13.36 0.21 -21.61
CA ILE A 70 -11.95 0.19 -21.98
C ILE A 70 -11.78 -0.83 -23.10
N SER A 71 -11.29 -0.39 -24.26
CA SER A 71 -10.98 -1.29 -25.36
C SER A 71 -9.78 -2.16 -25.00
N ILE A 72 -9.88 -3.46 -25.24
CA ILE A 72 -8.82 -4.44 -24.96
C ILE A 72 -8.60 -5.34 -26.18
N SER A 73 -7.41 -5.91 -26.27
CA SER A 73 -7.07 -6.87 -27.31
C SER A 73 -7.68 -8.25 -27.03
N PRO A 74 -7.81 -9.08 -28.08
CA PRO A 74 -8.25 -10.47 -27.93
C PRO A 74 -7.37 -11.29 -26.98
N ASP A 75 -6.09 -10.94 -26.83
CA ASP A 75 -5.17 -11.62 -25.92
C ASP A 75 -5.59 -11.44 -24.45
N VAL A 76 -6.04 -10.24 -24.09
CA VAL A 76 -6.54 -9.93 -22.74
C VAL A 76 -7.88 -10.62 -22.48
N THR A 77 -8.78 -10.60 -23.46
CA THR A 77 -10.07 -11.32 -23.36
C THR A 77 -9.83 -12.82 -23.16
N THR A 78 -8.96 -13.42 -23.98
CA THR A 78 -8.58 -14.83 -23.89
C THR A 78 -7.96 -15.13 -22.53
N PHE A 79 -7.09 -14.25 -22.03
CA PHE A 79 -6.48 -14.39 -20.70
C PHE A 79 -7.52 -14.53 -19.58
N PHE A 80 -8.53 -13.66 -19.52
CA PHE A 80 -9.56 -13.75 -18.49
C PHE A 80 -10.49 -14.94 -18.68
N GLN A 81 -10.81 -15.29 -19.93
CA GLN A 81 -11.60 -16.46 -20.27
C GLN A 81 -10.91 -17.78 -19.87
N GLU A 82 -9.59 -17.91 -20.13
CA GLU A 82 -8.77 -19.05 -19.71
C GLU A 82 -8.78 -19.23 -18.19
N LEU A 83 -8.89 -18.13 -17.43
CA LEU A 83 -8.99 -18.13 -15.97
C LEU A 83 -10.42 -18.34 -15.45
N GLY A 84 -11.42 -18.38 -16.33
CA GLY A 84 -12.83 -18.47 -15.96
C GLY A 84 -13.35 -17.23 -15.24
N ILE A 85 -12.76 -16.07 -15.47
CA ILE A 85 -13.16 -14.80 -14.87
C ILE A 85 -14.04 -14.05 -15.88
N SER A 86 -15.27 -13.71 -15.49
CA SER A 86 -16.17 -12.86 -16.27
C SER A 86 -16.38 -11.47 -15.66
N GLU A 87 -16.10 -11.32 -14.37
CA GLU A 87 -16.27 -10.06 -13.64
C GLU A 87 -15.16 -9.89 -12.60
N ILE A 88 -14.66 -8.67 -12.48
CA ILE A 88 -13.68 -8.29 -11.47
C ILE A 88 -14.27 -7.19 -10.59
N GLU A 89 -14.52 -7.49 -9.31
CA GLU A 89 -14.87 -6.48 -8.33
C GLU A 89 -13.61 -5.91 -7.70
N MET A 90 -13.48 -4.58 -7.66
CA MET A 90 -12.26 -3.90 -7.23
C MET A 90 -12.60 -2.74 -6.32
N ASP A 91 -11.83 -2.53 -5.26
CA ASP A 91 -11.92 -1.28 -4.50
C ASP A 91 -11.28 -0.13 -5.30
N SER A 92 -11.93 1.03 -5.36
CA SER A 92 -11.50 2.20 -6.14
C SER A 92 -10.27 2.91 -5.54
N ILE A 93 -9.69 2.38 -4.47
CA ILE A 93 -8.47 2.89 -3.82
C ILE A 93 -7.25 2.02 -4.13
N LEU A 94 -7.40 1.00 -4.98
CA LEU A 94 -6.30 0.14 -5.39
C LEU A 94 -5.38 0.90 -6.36
N GLU A 95 -4.08 0.74 -6.14
CA GLU A 95 -3.03 1.25 -7.02
C GLU A 95 -2.77 0.28 -8.18
N SER A 96 -2.33 0.79 -9.33
CA SER A 96 -2.07 -0.02 -10.54
C SER A 96 -1.02 -1.12 -10.33
N ASN A 97 0.00 -0.88 -9.50
CA ASN A 97 1.00 -1.87 -9.10
C ASN A 97 0.35 -3.07 -8.38
N GLN A 98 -0.58 -2.83 -7.46
CA GLN A 98 -1.30 -3.87 -6.71
C GLN A 98 -2.15 -4.71 -7.65
N ILE A 99 -2.90 -4.05 -8.55
CA ILE A 99 -3.72 -4.71 -9.57
C ILE A 99 -2.84 -5.61 -10.45
N MET A 100 -1.71 -5.09 -10.91
CA MET A 100 -0.80 -5.81 -11.80
C MET A 100 -0.14 -7.01 -11.14
N ASP A 101 0.28 -6.87 -9.88
CA ASP A 101 0.87 -7.97 -9.14
C ASP A 101 -0.15 -9.08 -8.83
N ILE A 102 -1.41 -8.70 -8.60
CA ILE A 102 -2.52 -9.66 -8.47
C ILE A 102 -2.79 -10.37 -9.79
N PHE A 103 -2.87 -9.67 -10.92
CA PHE A 103 -3.07 -10.31 -12.22
C PHE A 103 -1.94 -11.31 -12.56
N ARG A 104 -0.70 -10.98 -12.24
CA ARG A 104 0.45 -11.90 -12.37
C ARG A 104 0.27 -13.15 -11.52
N ASP A 105 -0.08 -12.97 -10.25
CA ASP A 105 -0.25 -14.10 -9.32
C ASP A 105 -1.44 -14.97 -9.70
N VAL A 106 -2.59 -14.38 -10.03
CA VAL A 106 -3.78 -15.12 -10.48
C VAL A 106 -3.47 -15.94 -11.73
N TYR A 107 -2.78 -15.32 -12.71
CA TYR A 107 -2.39 -16.03 -13.93
C TYR A 107 -1.42 -17.17 -13.67
N ALA A 108 -0.45 -16.98 -12.78
CA ALA A 108 0.52 -18.01 -12.47
C ALA A 108 -0.13 -19.18 -11.73
N LEU A 109 -1.09 -18.87 -10.84
CA LEU A 109 -1.83 -19.88 -10.10
C LEU A 109 -2.69 -20.75 -11.05
N LYS A 110 -3.11 -20.21 -12.20
CA LYS A 110 -3.60 -20.82 -13.48
C LYS A 110 -4.64 -21.94 -13.42
N THR A 111 -4.97 -22.38 -12.23
CA THR A 111 -5.87 -23.44 -11.82
C THR A 111 -6.49 -22.93 -10.53
N THR A 112 -7.76 -23.24 -10.28
CA THR A 112 -8.50 -22.92 -9.06
C THR A 112 -7.74 -23.41 -7.82
N SER A 113 -6.78 -22.60 -7.37
CA SER A 113 -6.00 -22.86 -6.18
C SER A 113 -6.91 -22.60 -5.00
N PRO A 114 -6.99 -23.51 -4.01
CA PRO A 114 -7.74 -23.27 -2.78
C PRO A 114 -7.40 -21.92 -2.15
N LEU A 115 -6.15 -21.45 -2.31
CA LEU A 115 -5.69 -20.16 -1.83
C LEU A 115 -6.49 -18.96 -2.39
N LEU A 116 -6.92 -19.01 -3.65
CA LEU A 116 -7.74 -17.95 -4.24
C LEU A 116 -9.19 -18.05 -3.78
N ILE A 117 -9.68 -19.25 -3.47
CA ILE A 117 -11.05 -19.47 -2.98
C ILE A 117 -11.18 -18.99 -1.52
N ASP A 118 -10.19 -19.30 -0.69
CA ASP A 118 -10.17 -18.95 0.74
C ASP A 118 -9.78 -17.48 0.99
N GLY A 119 -9.24 -16.80 -0.01
CA GLY A 119 -8.80 -15.40 0.06
C GLY A 119 -7.28 -15.27 0.17
N TYR A 120 -6.65 -14.98 -0.96
CA TYR A 120 -5.21 -14.75 -1.08
C TYR A 120 -4.87 -13.34 -0.62
N LYS A 121 -4.03 -13.21 0.42
CA LYS A 121 -3.60 -11.92 0.97
C LYS A 121 -2.19 -11.59 0.50
N ALA A 122 -2.07 -10.61 -0.39
CA ALA A 122 -0.79 -10.12 -0.89
C ALA A 122 -0.93 -8.67 -1.36
N TYR A 123 0.19 -7.94 -1.44
CA TYR A 123 0.26 -6.58 -2.00
C TYR A 123 -0.76 -5.60 -1.42
N CYS A 124 -1.09 -5.75 -0.14
CA CYS A 124 -2.08 -4.89 0.52
C CYS A 124 -3.47 -5.00 -0.11
N ALA A 125 -3.79 -6.21 -0.55
CA ALA A 125 -5.09 -6.60 -1.04
C ALA A 125 -5.44 -8.00 -0.54
N ILE A 126 -6.75 -8.29 -0.51
CA ILE A 126 -7.30 -9.64 -0.42
C ILE A 126 -7.95 -9.93 -1.76
N THR A 127 -7.45 -10.97 -2.41
CA THR A 127 -8.00 -11.48 -3.67
C THR A 127 -8.78 -12.75 -3.40
N LYS A 128 -10.05 -12.78 -3.78
CA LYS A 128 -10.92 -13.94 -3.67
C LYS A 128 -11.54 -14.27 -5.02
N PHE A 129 -11.41 -15.50 -5.47
CA PHE A 129 -12.10 -15.99 -6.67
C PHE A 129 -13.30 -16.85 -6.28
N SER A 130 -14.47 -16.53 -6.84
CA SER A 130 -15.72 -17.26 -6.68
C SER A 130 -16.02 -18.02 -7.98
N PRO A 131 -15.73 -19.34 -8.06
CA PRO A 131 -15.91 -20.11 -9.29
C PRO A 131 -17.36 -20.13 -9.79
N ASP A 132 -18.33 -20.23 -8.87
CA ASP A 132 -19.76 -20.32 -9.20
C ASP A 132 -20.27 -19.09 -9.95
N SER A 133 -19.82 -17.91 -9.54
CA SER A 133 -20.18 -16.63 -10.16
C SER A 133 -19.14 -16.12 -11.15
N LYS A 134 -18.06 -16.87 -11.39
CA LYS A 134 -16.92 -16.46 -12.25
C LYS A 134 -16.37 -15.07 -11.89
N ARG A 135 -16.40 -14.72 -10.61
CA ARG A 135 -16.08 -13.38 -10.10
C ARG A 135 -14.76 -13.37 -9.36
N LEU A 136 -13.88 -12.43 -9.70
CA LEU A 136 -12.66 -12.13 -8.97
C LEU A 136 -12.87 -10.88 -8.12
N SER A 137 -12.87 -11.01 -6.81
CA SER A 137 -12.93 -9.88 -5.88
C SER A 137 -11.53 -9.48 -5.44
N ILE A 138 -11.16 -8.22 -5.63
CA ILE A 138 -9.90 -7.62 -5.21
C ILE A 138 -10.23 -6.49 -4.26
N ARG A 139 -10.07 -6.74 -2.96
CA ARG A 139 -10.37 -5.78 -1.90
C ARG A 139 -9.08 -5.21 -1.35
N TYR A 140 -9.03 -3.91 -1.17
CA TYR A 140 -7.90 -3.28 -0.50
C TYR A 140 -7.82 -3.78 0.94
N LEU A 141 -6.59 -4.11 1.36
CA LEU A 141 -6.25 -4.47 2.71
C LEU A 141 -5.11 -3.60 3.17
N TYR A 142 -5.37 -2.75 4.16
CA TYR A 142 -4.34 -1.91 4.74
C TYR A 142 -3.11 -2.75 5.14
N CYS A 143 -1.99 -2.50 4.47
CA CYS A 143 -0.69 -2.95 4.96
C CYS A 143 -0.13 -1.87 5.86
N GLU A 144 0.13 -2.27 7.10
CA GLU A 144 0.95 -1.45 7.97
C GLU A 144 2.41 -1.45 7.44
N LEU A 145 2.95 -0.26 7.19
CA LEU A 145 4.38 -0.07 6.88
C LEU A 145 5.23 -0.64 8.02
N ASP A 146 6.43 -1.15 7.72
CA ASP A 146 7.32 -1.69 8.77
C ASP A 146 7.66 -0.66 9.83
N TYR A 147 7.74 0.61 9.44
CA TYR A 147 7.83 1.73 10.38
C TYR A 147 6.63 1.78 11.33
N SER A 148 5.40 1.76 10.82
CA SER A 148 4.19 1.74 11.63
C SER A 148 4.14 0.52 12.57
N LYS A 149 4.63 -0.66 12.13
CA LYS A 149 4.77 -1.83 13.01
C LYS A 149 5.77 -1.59 14.15
N ALA A 150 6.91 -0.96 13.86
CA ALA A 150 7.91 -0.63 14.87
C ALA A 150 7.34 0.34 15.92
N ILE A 151 6.62 1.38 15.45
CA ILE A 151 5.95 2.34 16.32
C ILE A 151 4.85 1.67 17.14
N ARG A 152 4.06 0.78 16.54
CA ARG A 152 3.08 -0.02 17.28
C ARG A 152 3.74 -0.85 18.37
N GLY A 153 4.89 -1.49 18.10
CA GLY A 153 5.64 -2.22 19.12
C GLY A 153 6.14 -1.33 20.27
N ILE A 154 6.57 -0.09 19.97
CA ILE A 154 6.92 0.90 20.99
C ILE A 154 5.66 1.31 21.78
N LYS A 155 4.54 1.55 21.09
CA LYS A 155 3.27 1.97 21.66
C LYS A 155 2.68 0.90 22.59
N GLU A 156 2.66 -0.36 22.17
CA GLU A 156 2.19 -1.51 22.95
C GLU A 156 3.02 -1.72 24.22
N ARG A 157 4.32 -1.39 24.18
CA ARG A 157 5.19 -1.39 25.36
C ARG A 157 5.01 -0.14 26.23
N SER A 158 4.55 0.96 25.65
CA SER A 158 4.27 2.20 26.36
C SER A 158 2.88 2.16 27.01
N ARG A 159 2.65 2.98 28.04
CA ARG A 159 1.30 3.19 28.61
C ARG A 159 0.43 4.13 27.77
N VAL A 160 0.94 4.62 26.64
CA VAL A 160 0.31 5.67 25.83
C VAL A 160 -0.60 5.03 24.78
N LYS A 161 -1.90 5.02 25.06
CA LYS A 161 -2.91 4.46 24.13
C LYS A 161 -3.35 5.47 23.06
N ASP A 162 -3.37 6.75 23.41
CA ASP A 162 -3.83 7.83 22.51
C ASP A 162 -2.67 8.40 21.69
N HIS A 163 -2.77 8.31 20.37
CA HIS A 163 -1.76 8.81 19.43
C HIS A 163 -1.72 10.36 19.40
N ARG A 164 -2.79 11.03 19.84
CA ARG A 164 -2.83 12.51 19.95
C ARG A 164 -1.79 13.05 20.93
N ILE A 165 -1.35 12.21 21.86
CA ILE A 165 -0.31 12.55 22.82
C ILE A 165 1.02 12.84 22.09
N PHE A 166 1.30 12.23 20.93
CA PHE A 166 2.50 12.55 20.16
C PHE A 166 2.49 14.00 19.68
N PHE A 167 1.36 14.47 19.13
CA PHE A 167 1.21 15.87 18.71
C PHE A 167 1.31 16.85 19.87
N GLN A 168 0.63 16.55 20.98
CA GLN A 168 0.62 17.43 22.15
C GLN A 168 1.99 17.52 22.83
N LYS A 169 2.76 16.42 22.83
CA LYS A 169 4.05 16.35 23.50
C LYS A 169 5.24 16.68 22.58
N ALA A 170 5.05 16.72 21.26
CA ALA A 170 6.07 17.12 20.29
C ALA A 170 6.84 18.41 20.68
N PRO A 171 6.18 19.55 21.01
CA PRO A 171 6.91 20.78 21.36
C PRO A 171 7.71 20.63 22.65
N PHE A 172 7.16 19.92 23.64
CA PHE A 172 7.85 19.67 24.90
C PHE A 172 9.10 18.82 24.70
N TYR A 173 9.00 17.68 24.00
CA TYR A 173 10.15 16.83 23.73
C TYR A 173 11.20 17.50 22.85
N GLY A 174 10.78 18.26 21.83
CA GLY A 174 11.70 19.06 21.01
C GLY A 174 12.46 20.11 21.82
N ALA A 175 11.78 20.84 22.70
CA ALA A 175 12.41 21.82 23.59
C ALA A 175 13.40 21.16 24.56
N VAL A 176 13.02 20.06 25.20
CA VAL A 176 13.90 19.32 26.13
C VAL A 176 15.12 18.75 25.42
N SER A 177 14.96 18.11 24.26
CA SER A 177 16.09 17.57 23.50
C SER A 177 17.02 18.66 23.00
N GLY A 178 16.47 19.78 22.54
CA GLY A 178 17.27 20.93 22.11
C GLY A 178 18.07 21.51 23.26
N PHE A 179 17.43 21.73 24.42
CA PHE A 179 18.11 22.22 25.61
C PHE A 179 19.23 21.28 26.08
N LEU A 180 18.97 19.97 26.12
CA LEU A 180 19.98 18.98 26.51
C LEU A 180 21.18 18.98 25.54
N ALA A 181 20.93 19.12 24.24
CA ALA A 181 22.00 19.24 23.26
C ALA A 181 22.83 20.53 23.44
N ILE A 182 22.19 21.66 23.74
CA ILE A 182 22.90 22.92 24.06
C ILE A 182 23.76 22.74 25.30
N ALA A 183 23.18 22.20 26.38
CA ALA A 183 23.87 22.00 27.65
C ALA A 183 25.07 21.05 27.48
N MET A 184 24.90 19.94 26.76
CA MET A 184 25.98 19.01 26.46
C MET A 184 27.06 19.64 25.59
N GLY A 185 26.67 20.45 24.60
CA GLY A 185 27.59 21.24 23.80
C GLY A 185 28.46 22.11 24.70
N ILE A 186 27.86 22.99 25.50
CA ILE A 186 28.55 23.93 26.39
C ILE A 186 29.55 23.25 27.34
N LEU A 187 29.24 22.04 27.83
CA LEU A 187 30.10 21.30 28.76
C LEU A 187 31.43 20.81 28.15
N TYR A 188 31.54 20.72 26.82
CA TYR A 188 32.73 20.19 26.15
C TYR A 188 33.33 21.18 25.13
N PRO A 189 33.95 22.28 25.58
CA PRO A 189 34.49 23.30 24.69
C PRO A 189 35.78 22.85 23.99
N TYR A 190 35.71 22.68 22.66
CA TYR A 190 36.87 22.42 21.79
C TYR A 190 37.27 23.63 20.92
N LEU A 191 36.47 24.71 20.94
CA LEU A 191 36.60 25.90 20.12
C LEU A 191 36.62 27.17 20.99
N PRO A 192 37.02 28.34 20.45
CA PRO A 192 36.88 29.62 21.14
C PRO A 192 35.46 29.81 21.67
N ALA A 193 35.34 30.33 22.91
CA ALA A 193 34.11 30.30 23.69
C ALA A 193 32.88 30.82 22.93
N TRP A 194 33.00 31.95 22.23
CA TRP A 194 31.89 32.55 21.49
C TRP A 194 31.40 31.68 20.32
N LEU A 195 32.32 31.08 19.57
CA LEU A 195 32.00 30.23 18.41
C LEU A 195 31.36 28.92 18.88
N HIS A 196 31.87 28.37 19.96
CA HIS A 196 31.37 27.15 20.56
C HIS A 196 29.94 27.29 21.12
N ILE A 197 29.65 28.40 21.80
CA ILE A 197 28.31 28.72 22.30
C ILE A 197 27.33 28.86 21.13
N LEU A 198 27.71 29.64 20.11
CA LEU A 198 26.87 29.83 18.93
C LEU A 198 26.55 28.50 18.23
N LEU A 199 27.56 27.66 18.02
CA LEU A 199 27.39 26.36 17.37
C LEU A 199 26.51 25.43 18.20
N SER A 200 26.69 25.41 19.53
CA SER A 200 25.86 24.60 20.44
C SER A 200 24.39 25.01 20.38
N ILE A 201 24.10 26.32 20.34
CA ILE A 201 22.74 26.85 20.19
C ILE A 201 22.13 26.40 18.86
N VAL A 202 22.85 26.59 17.75
CA VAL A 202 22.36 26.20 16.41
C VAL A 202 22.09 24.71 16.33
N ILE A 203 23.01 23.87 16.81
CA ILE A 203 22.84 22.41 16.85
C ILE A 203 21.64 22.03 17.73
N GLY A 204 21.51 22.64 18.90
CA GLY A 204 20.39 22.37 19.80
C GLY A 204 19.04 22.73 19.20
N ILE A 205 18.94 23.89 18.56
CA ILE A 205 17.73 24.30 17.81
C ILE A 205 17.42 23.28 16.72
N ALA A 206 18.43 22.89 15.92
CA ALA A 206 18.24 21.90 14.85
C ALA A 206 17.75 20.55 15.39
N ILE A 207 18.36 20.04 16.47
CA ILE A 207 17.94 18.80 17.12
C ILE A 207 16.50 18.92 17.65
N GLY A 208 16.16 20.04 18.29
CA GLY A 208 14.81 20.28 18.79
C GLY A 208 13.76 20.29 17.68
N ILE A 209 14.06 20.93 16.55
CA ILE A 209 13.19 20.93 15.35
C ILE A 209 13.05 19.51 14.78
N ILE A 210 14.14 18.75 14.66
CA ILE A 210 14.11 17.37 14.17
C ILE A 210 13.23 16.50 15.05
N VAL A 211 13.42 16.53 16.37
CA VAL A 211 12.62 15.76 17.33
C VAL A 211 11.15 16.16 17.25
N PHE A 212 10.85 17.45 17.16
CA PHE A 212 9.49 17.93 16.94
C PHE A 212 8.85 17.31 15.70
N PHE A 213 9.54 17.36 14.55
CA PHE A 213 9.03 16.78 13.30
C PHE A 213 8.84 15.26 13.38
N VAL A 214 9.75 14.54 14.02
CA VAL A 214 9.61 13.10 14.23
C VAL A 214 8.31 12.79 14.96
N PHE A 215 8.00 13.50 16.05
CA PHE A 215 6.75 13.29 16.78
C PHE A 215 5.49 13.67 15.97
N GLN A 216 5.57 14.71 15.13
CA GLN A 216 4.48 15.09 14.22
C GLN A 216 4.21 13.98 13.19
N VAL A 217 5.26 13.44 12.56
CA VAL A 217 5.16 12.35 11.58
C VAL A 217 4.61 11.08 12.24
N LEU A 218 5.04 10.76 13.46
CA LEU A 218 4.51 9.64 14.23
C LEU A 218 3.01 9.79 14.48
N GLY A 219 2.58 10.98 14.90
CA GLY A 219 1.18 11.28 15.11
C GLY A 219 0.35 11.17 13.83
N SER A 220 0.86 11.68 12.70
CA SER A 220 0.11 11.69 11.43
C SER A 220 -0.08 10.29 10.86
N LEU A 221 0.94 9.43 10.96
CA LEU A 221 0.85 8.04 10.49
C LEU A 221 -0.19 7.22 11.27
N GLU A 222 -0.26 7.41 12.59
CA GLU A 222 -1.29 6.77 13.43
C GLU A 222 -2.69 7.31 13.13
N TYR A 223 -2.81 8.62 12.88
CA TYR A 223 -4.08 9.25 12.52
C TYR A 223 -4.61 8.71 11.18
N ASP A 224 -3.76 8.64 10.16
CA ASP A 224 -4.14 8.11 8.83
C ASP A 224 -4.57 6.64 8.91
N LYS A 225 -3.86 5.83 9.72
CA LYS A 225 -4.25 4.45 9.98
C LYS A 225 -5.64 4.35 10.61
N GLU A 226 -5.91 5.11 11.67
CA GLU A 226 -7.22 5.10 12.34
C GLU A 226 -8.34 5.54 11.37
N TYR A 227 -8.08 6.58 10.59
CA TYR A 227 -9.03 7.08 9.59
C TYR A 227 -9.32 6.04 8.50
N LEU A 228 -8.28 5.38 7.97
CA LEU A 228 -8.43 4.31 6.97
C LEU A 228 -9.16 3.09 7.53
N GLU A 229 -8.81 2.64 8.73
CA GLU A 229 -9.48 1.51 9.38
C GLU A 229 -10.97 1.78 9.62
N LYS A 230 -11.33 3.01 10.04
CA LYS A 230 -12.73 3.42 10.19
C LYS A 230 -13.47 3.42 8.86
N ARG A 231 -12.91 4.05 7.82
CA ARG A 231 -13.49 4.04 6.47
C ARG A 231 -13.71 2.63 5.93
N LEU A 232 -12.80 1.71 6.18
CA LEU A 232 -12.90 0.32 5.74
C LEU A 232 -13.96 -0.48 6.54
N LYS A 233 -14.16 -0.16 7.83
CA LYS A 233 -15.17 -0.80 8.68
C LYS A 233 -16.59 -0.33 8.39
N GLU A 234 -16.79 0.97 8.18
CA GLU A 234 -18.12 1.54 7.92
C GLU A 234 -18.72 1.08 6.58
N LYS A 235 -17.88 0.61 5.66
CA LYS A 235 -18.27 0.24 4.29
C LYS A 235 -18.27 -1.27 4.02
N ARG A 236 -18.08 -2.10 5.06
CA ARG A 236 -18.25 -3.56 5.04
C ARG A 236 -19.54 -3.94 5.75
#